data_AF-A0A7K2X512-F1
#
_entry.id   AF-A0A7K2X512-F1
#
_cell.length_a   1.000
_cell.length_b   1.000
_cell.length_c   1.000
_cell.angle_alpha   90.00
_cell.angle_beta   90.00
_cell.angle_gamma   90.00
#
_symmetry.space_group_name_H-M   'P 1'
#
loop_
_entity.id
_entity.type
_entity.pdbx_description
1 polymer ?
#
loop_
_entity_poly.entity_id
_entity_poly.type
_entity_poly.pdbx_seq_one_letter_code
_entity_poly.pdbx_strand_id
1 'polypeptide(L)'
;AILPSNGRRIVRALEVIEITGKPFTAHLPGPDSVYDTVQIGVDVARPELDERITTRVDRMWEAGLVDEVRALEAEGLREGRTSSRALGYQQVLAALAGECTEDEARAETVRATKRFARRQDSWFRRDPRVHWLNGAADHRGELPREALSLVERAVTA
;
A
#
# COMPACT_ATOMS: atom_id res chain seq x y z
N ALA A 1 7.25 -18.88 -12.03
CA ALA A 1 6.99 -18.64 -13.46
C ALA A 1 6.12 -17.39 -13.65
N ILE A 2 6.26 -16.66 -14.76
CA ILE A 2 5.32 -15.59 -15.13
C ILE A 2 4.09 -16.25 -15.76
N LEU A 3 2.90 -15.97 -15.24
CA LEU A 3 1.66 -16.49 -15.83
C LEU A 3 1.37 -15.80 -17.18
N PRO A 4 0.80 -16.51 -18.19
CA PRO A 4 0.47 -15.93 -19.49
C PRO A 4 -0.45 -14.69 -19.42
N SER A 5 -1.28 -14.61 -18.38
CA SER A 5 -2.18 -13.48 -18.13
C SER A 5 -1.49 -12.21 -17.63
N ASN A 6 -0.21 -12.27 -17.26
CA ASN A 6 0.51 -11.12 -16.71
C ASN A 6 1.33 -10.37 -17.78
N GLY A 7 0.61 -9.73 -18.70
CA GLY A 7 1.19 -9.00 -19.84
C GLY A 7 2.28 -8.00 -19.44
N ARG A 8 2.07 -7.24 -18.35
CA ARG A 8 3.09 -6.28 -17.86
C ARG A 8 4.42 -6.96 -17.49
N ARG A 9 4.38 -8.12 -16.83
CA ARG A 9 5.61 -8.86 -16.49
C ARG A 9 6.23 -9.54 -17.70
N ILE A 10 5.42 -9.98 -18.67
CA ILE A 10 5.91 -10.54 -19.94
C ILE A 10 6.67 -9.48 -20.73
N VAL A 11 6.05 -8.32 -20.97
CA VAL A 11 6.69 -7.19 -21.66
C VAL A 11 8.00 -6.82 -20.97
N ARG A 12 7.99 -6.68 -19.64
CA ARG A 12 9.22 -6.36 -18.89
C ARG A 12 10.31 -7.44 -19.03
N ALA A 13 9.94 -8.72 -19.08
CA ALA A 13 10.90 -9.79 -19.29
C ALA A 13 11.53 -9.72 -20.70
N LEU A 14 10.72 -9.48 -21.72
CA LEU A 14 11.19 -9.31 -23.09
C LEU A 14 12.09 -8.07 -23.24
N GLU A 15 11.72 -6.93 -22.62
CA GLU A 15 12.58 -5.73 -22.59
C GLU A 15 13.96 -6.02 -22.01
N VAL A 16 14.05 -6.77 -20.90
CA VAL A 16 15.33 -7.12 -20.28
C VAL A 16 16.14 -8.02 -21.21
N ILE A 17 15.51 -9.00 -21.86
CA ILE A 17 16.18 -9.89 -22.81
C ILE A 17 16.74 -9.10 -23.99
N GLU A 18 15.93 -8.22 -24.58
CA GLU A 18 16.31 -7.39 -25.71
C GLU A 18 17.49 -6.46 -25.37
N ILE A 19 17.44 -5.78 -24.21
CA ILE A 19 18.47 -4.83 -23.79
C ILE A 19 19.78 -5.53 -23.40
N THR A 20 19.71 -6.69 -22.75
CA THR A 20 20.90 -7.34 -22.15
C THR A 20 21.47 -8.48 -22.97
N GLY A 21 20.72 -9.03 -23.93
CA GLY A 21 21.03 -10.26 -24.65
C GLY A 21 21.00 -11.53 -23.78
N LYS A 22 20.63 -11.42 -22.50
CA LYS A 22 20.63 -12.52 -21.53
C LYS A 22 19.20 -12.97 -21.22
N PRO A 23 18.99 -14.26 -20.88
CA PRO A 23 17.68 -14.73 -20.43
C PRO A 23 17.17 -13.94 -19.23
N PHE A 24 15.89 -13.57 -19.24
CA PHE A 24 15.28 -12.91 -18.09
C PHE A 24 15.25 -13.86 -16.89
N THR A 25 15.92 -13.46 -15.81
CA THR A 25 15.87 -14.19 -14.56
C THR A 25 15.09 -13.39 -13.52
N ALA A 26 13.95 -13.93 -13.08
CA ALA A 26 13.09 -13.29 -12.09
C ALA A 26 13.65 -13.49 -10.69
N HIS A 27 14.61 -12.67 -10.28
CA HIS A 27 15.08 -12.65 -8.90
C HIS A 27 14.81 -11.28 -8.27
N LEU A 28 14.19 -11.30 -7.10
CA LEU A 28 14.31 -10.16 -6.20
C LEU A 28 15.76 -10.14 -5.70
N PRO A 29 16.39 -8.96 -5.59
CA PRO A 29 17.64 -8.84 -4.85
C PRO A 29 17.50 -9.49 -3.48
N GLY A 30 18.62 -9.98 -2.94
CA GLY A 30 18.66 -10.47 -1.57
C GLY A 30 18.12 -9.43 -0.58
N PRO A 31 17.68 -9.85 0.62
CA PRO A 31 17.17 -8.95 1.64
C PRO A 31 18.32 -8.19 2.33
N ASP A 32 19.36 -7.81 1.60
CA ASP A 32 20.49 -7.09 2.15
C ASP A 32 20.14 -5.60 2.17
N SER A 33 20.31 -4.97 3.32
CA SER A 33 20.17 -3.51 3.42
C SER A 33 21.44 -2.86 2.88
N VAL A 34 21.30 -1.75 2.15
CA VAL A 34 22.45 -0.94 1.72
C VAL A 34 23.11 -0.22 2.91
N TYR A 35 22.32 0.07 3.95
CA TYR A 35 22.74 0.74 5.18
C TYR A 35 22.31 -0.06 6.40
N ASP A 36 22.93 0.21 7.55
CA ASP A 36 22.44 -0.29 8.83
C ASP A 36 21.00 0.19 9.04
N THR A 37 20.07 -0.77 9.04
CA THR A 37 18.64 -0.50 8.96
C THR A 37 17.90 -1.29 10.01
N VAL A 38 17.17 -0.58 10.88
CA VAL A 38 16.16 -1.18 11.75
C VAL A 38 14.81 -1.10 11.04
N GLN A 39 14.20 -2.24 10.75
CA GLN A 39 12.87 -2.29 10.15
C GLN A 39 11.83 -2.55 11.22
N ILE A 40 10.86 -1.64 11.34
CA ILE A 40 9.78 -1.76 12.32
C ILE A 40 8.45 -1.83 11.58
N GLY A 41 7.68 -2.87 11.86
CA GLY A 41 6.30 -3.03 11.39
C GLY A 41 5.33 -2.87 12.56
N VAL A 42 4.18 -2.25 12.31
CA VAL A 42 3.08 -2.18 13.30
C VAL A 42 2.03 -3.19 12.91
N ASP A 43 1.80 -4.18 13.78
CA ASP A 43 0.85 -5.26 13.55
C ASP A 43 -0.47 -5.00 14.26
N VAL A 44 -1.58 -5.26 13.58
CA VAL A 44 -2.93 -5.09 14.14
C VAL A 44 -3.74 -6.29 13.70
N ALA A 45 -4.51 -6.88 14.63
CA ALA A 45 -5.39 -7.98 14.31
C ALA A 45 -6.37 -7.59 13.18
N ARG A 46 -6.64 -8.54 12.28
CA ARG A 46 -7.41 -8.28 11.06
C ARG A 46 -8.79 -7.64 11.30
N PRO A 47 -9.60 -8.09 12.29
CA PRO A 47 -10.89 -7.45 12.56
C PRO A 47 -10.74 -5.96 12.90
N GLU A 48 -9.81 -5.65 13.81
CA GLU A 48 -9.54 -4.29 14.24
C GLU A 48 -8.98 -3.42 13.10
N LEU A 49 -8.08 -3.97 12.27
CA LEU A 49 -7.55 -3.27 11.12
C LEU A 49 -8.65 -2.96 10.09
N ASP A 50 -9.55 -3.91 9.84
CA ASP A 50 -10.66 -3.75 8.90
C ASP A 50 -11.65 -2.66 9.39
N GLU A 51 -11.91 -2.56 10.70
CA GLU A 51 -12.72 -1.50 11.32
C GLU A 51 -12.05 -0.13 11.23
N ARG A 52 -10.75 -0.06 11.55
CA ARG A 52 -9.95 1.17 11.44
C ARG A 52 -9.91 1.67 9.99
N ILE A 53 -9.80 0.77 9.02
CA ILE A 53 -9.83 1.12 7.58
C ILE A 53 -11.19 1.72 7.21
N THR A 54 -12.30 1.09 7.59
CA THR A 54 -13.64 1.64 7.32
C THR A 54 -13.76 3.03 7.93
N THR A 55 -13.49 3.16 9.24
CA THR A 55 -13.58 4.45 9.96
C THR A 55 -12.70 5.53 9.32
N ARG A 56 -11.50 5.18 8.84
CA ARG A 56 -10.61 6.12 8.16
C ARG A 56 -11.19 6.59 6.83
N VAL A 57 -11.74 5.68 6.03
CA VAL A 57 -12.38 6.03 4.75
C VAL A 57 -13.58 6.94 5.00
N ASP A 58 -14.38 6.63 6.00
CA ASP A 58 -15.54 7.45 6.39
C ASP A 58 -15.12 8.89 6.70
N ARG A 59 -14.06 9.06 7.50
CA ARG A 59 -13.45 10.37 7.80
C ARG A 59 -12.87 11.07 6.58
N MET A 60 -12.35 10.34 5.59
CA MET A 60 -11.84 10.95 4.36
C MET A 60 -13.00 11.59 3.56
N TRP A 61 -14.17 10.95 3.52
CA TRP A 61 -15.36 11.53 2.88
C TRP A 61 -15.84 12.76 3.65
N GLU A 62 -15.96 12.66 4.98
CA GLU A 62 -16.35 13.80 5.83
C GLU A 62 -15.38 14.98 5.73
N ALA A 63 -14.09 14.71 5.49
CA ALA A 63 -13.05 15.72 5.30
C ALA A 63 -13.00 16.31 3.88
N GLY A 64 -13.89 15.92 2.97
CA GLY A 64 -14.00 16.52 1.64
C GLY A 64 -13.17 15.85 0.53
N LEU A 65 -12.87 14.55 0.63
CA LEU A 65 -12.16 13.82 -0.43
C LEU A 65 -12.83 13.99 -1.80
N VAL A 66 -14.17 14.01 -1.86
CA VAL A 66 -14.90 14.15 -3.14
C VAL A 66 -14.62 15.51 -3.78
N ASP A 67 -14.59 16.57 -2.99
CA ASP A 67 -14.30 17.91 -3.46
C ASP A 67 -12.83 18.05 -3.86
N GLU A 68 -11.92 17.44 -3.11
CA GLU A 68 -10.49 17.36 -3.46
C GLU A 68 -10.29 16.71 -4.84
N VAL A 69 -10.91 15.55 -5.07
CA VAL A 69 -10.78 14.82 -6.34
C VAL A 69 -11.40 15.61 -7.48
N ARG A 70 -12.55 16.26 -7.26
CA ARG A 70 -13.19 17.11 -8.28
C ARG A 70 -12.29 18.29 -8.67
N ALA A 71 -11.63 18.93 -7.71
CA ALA A 71 -10.67 20.00 -7.99
C ALA A 71 -9.47 19.48 -8.80
N LEU A 72 -8.88 18.36 -8.38
CA LEU A 72 -7.73 17.76 -9.06
C LEU A 72 -8.08 17.22 -10.46
N GLU A 73 -9.31 16.75 -10.66
CA GLU A 73 -9.81 16.35 -11.97
C GLU A 73 -9.76 17.53 -12.95
N ALA A 74 -10.17 18.72 -12.52
CA ALA A 74 -10.08 19.94 -13.33
C ALA A 74 -8.62 20.33 -13.65
N GLU A 75 -7.66 19.90 -12.83
CA GLU A 75 -6.22 20.06 -13.05
C GLU A 75 -5.57 18.90 -13.83
N GLY A 76 -6.37 17.99 -14.39
CA GLY A 76 -5.88 16.90 -15.25
C GLY A 76 -5.52 15.61 -14.52
N LEU A 77 -6.04 15.37 -13.31
CA LEU A 77 -5.79 14.14 -12.55
C LEU A 77 -6.04 12.87 -13.38
N ARG A 78 -7.06 12.86 -14.26
CA ARG A 78 -7.37 11.70 -15.13
C ARG A 78 -6.24 11.33 -16.07
N GLU A 79 -5.45 12.30 -16.50
CA GLU A 79 -4.32 12.11 -17.42
C GLU A 79 -3.08 11.59 -16.67
N GLY A 80 -3.06 11.70 -15.34
CA GLY A 80 -2.02 11.18 -14.48
C GLY A 80 -1.93 9.65 -14.55
N ARG A 81 -0.73 9.12 -14.79
CA ARG A 81 -0.51 7.66 -14.94
C ARG A 81 -0.63 6.88 -13.63
N THR A 82 -0.33 7.52 -12.50
CA THR A 82 -0.22 6.91 -11.17
C THR A 82 -1.21 7.48 -10.17
N SER A 83 -1.35 8.80 -10.10
CA SER A 83 -2.24 9.50 -9.16
C SER A 83 -3.71 9.14 -9.38
N SER A 84 -4.17 9.08 -10.64
CA SER A 84 -5.55 8.65 -10.98
C SER A 84 -5.92 7.26 -10.48
N ARG A 85 -4.92 6.39 -10.24
CA ARG A 85 -5.08 5.00 -9.80
C ARG A 85 -4.92 4.82 -8.29
N ALA A 86 -4.69 5.91 -7.55
CA ALA A 86 -4.62 5.86 -6.11
C ALA A 86 -5.97 5.44 -5.51
N LEU A 87 -5.94 4.70 -4.41
CA LEU A 87 -7.14 4.30 -3.66
C LEU A 87 -7.87 5.54 -3.12
N GLY A 88 -9.19 5.57 -3.22
CA GLY A 88 -10.01 6.75 -2.99
C GLY A 88 -10.21 7.53 -4.29
N TYR A 89 -9.11 8.04 -4.87
CA TYR A 89 -9.15 8.85 -6.09
C TYR A 89 -9.78 8.10 -7.28
N GLN A 90 -9.33 6.87 -7.57
CA GLN A 90 -9.88 6.10 -8.69
C GLN A 90 -11.38 5.84 -8.51
N GLN A 91 -11.83 5.57 -7.28
CA GLN A 91 -13.23 5.29 -6.99
C GLN A 91 -14.09 6.55 -7.10
N VAL A 92 -13.61 7.68 -6.60
CA VAL A 92 -14.32 8.97 -6.73
C VAL A 92 -14.37 9.41 -8.20
N LEU A 93 -13.30 9.25 -8.97
CA LEU A 93 -13.30 9.53 -10.42
C LEU A 93 -14.35 8.71 -11.18
N ALA A 94 -14.59 7.45 -10.78
CA ALA A 94 -15.65 6.62 -11.35
C ALA A 94 -17.05 7.16 -10.99
N ALA A 95 -17.24 7.59 -9.75
CA ALA A 95 -18.50 8.24 -9.33
C ALA A 95 -18.75 9.56 -10.07
N LEU A 96 -17.73 10.41 -10.22
CA LEU A 96 -17.81 11.66 -10.99
C LEU A 96 -18.09 11.42 -12.49
N ALA A 97 -17.69 10.26 -13.01
CA ALA A 97 -18.01 9.84 -14.38
C ALA A 97 -19.42 9.22 -14.52
N GLY A 98 -20.18 9.08 -13.42
CA GLY A 98 -21.49 8.46 -13.40
C GLY A 98 -21.47 6.93 -13.55
N GLU A 99 -20.32 6.28 -13.36
CA GLU A 99 -20.17 4.82 -13.46
C GLU A 99 -20.69 4.10 -12.21
N CYS A 100 -20.73 4.80 -11.07
CA CYS A 100 -21.30 4.34 -9.82
C CYS A 100 -21.78 5.53 -8.97
N THR A 101 -22.49 5.25 -7.89
CA THR A 101 -22.86 6.25 -6.87
C THR A 101 -21.69 6.56 -5.95
N GLU A 102 -21.76 7.70 -5.26
CA GLU A 102 -20.75 8.08 -4.26
C GLU A 102 -20.66 7.04 -3.12
N ASP A 103 -21.79 6.49 -2.67
CA ASP A 103 -21.84 5.43 -1.66
C ASP A 103 -21.16 4.14 -2.12
N GLU A 104 -21.36 3.76 -3.38
CA GLU A 104 -20.67 2.61 -3.99
C GLU A 104 -19.16 2.85 -4.12
N ALA A 105 -18.75 4.06 -4.49
CA ALA A 105 -17.34 4.45 -4.55
C ALA A 105 -16.69 4.41 -3.17
N ARG A 106 -17.39 4.87 -2.12
CA ARG A 106 -16.95 4.78 -0.73
C ARG A 106 -16.81 3.33 -0.29
N ALA A 107 -17.82 2.50 -0.53
CA ALA A 107 -17.78 1.07 -0.22
C ALA A 107 -16.64 0.35 -0.97
N GLU A 108 -16.42 0.67 -2.24
CA GLU A 108 -15.31 0.10 -3.00
C GLU A 108 -13.96 0.57 -2.49
N THR A 109 -13.84 1.81 -2.04
CA THR A 109 -12.61 2.32 -1.43
C THR A 109 -12.25 1.54 -0.17
N VAL A 110 -13.23 1.25 0.69
CA VAL A 110 -13.05 0.37 1.86
C VAL A 110 -12.56 -1.01 1.41
N ARG A 111 -13.27 -1.67 0.48
CA ARG A 111 -12.91 -3.01 -0.01
C ARG A 111 -11.51 -3.05 -0.59
N ALA A 112 -11.17 -2.09 -1.45
CA ALA A 112 -9.88 -2.00 -2.12
C ALA A 112 -8.74 -1.72 -1.12
N THR A 113 -8.98 -0.88 -0.12
CA THR A 113 -8.02 -0.60 0.97
C THR A 113 -7.77 -1.83 1.83
N LYS A 114 -8.80 -2.60 2.19
CA LYS A 114 -8.64 -3.88 2.92
C LYS A 114 -7.82 -4.89 2.11
N ARG A 115 -8.11 -5.02 0.80
CA ARG A 115 -7.31 -5.88 -0.09
C ARG A 115 -5.86 -5.41 -0.20
N PHE A 116 -5.62 -4.10 -0.21
CA PHE A 116 -4.27 -3.53 -0.24
C PHE A 116 -3.51 -3.82 1.05
N ALA A 117 -4.12 -3.59 2.22
CA ALA A 117 -3.54 -3.91 3.52
C ALA A 117 -3.16 -5.40 3.64
N ARG A 118 -4.02 -6.31 3.19
CA ARG A 118 -3.71 -7.76 3.15
C ARG A 118 -2.51 -8.11 2.27
N ARG A 119 -2.35 -7.41 1.14
CA ARG A 119 -1.18 -7.57 0.26
C ARG A 119 0.09 -7.02 0.91
N GLN A 120 0.00 -5.88 1.61
CA GLN A 120 1.12 -5.32 2.36
C GLN A 120 1.58 -6.28 3.46
N ASP A 121 0.66 -6.78 4.28
CA ASP A 121 0.93 -7.81 5.30
C ASP A 121 1.64 -9.02 4.69
N SER A 122 1.05 -9.61 3.65
CA SER A 122 1.63 -10.78 2.96
C SER A 122 3.00 -10.51 2.32
N TRP A 123 3.30 -9.25 1.98
CA TRP A 123 4.58 -8.84 1.39
C TRP A 123 5.64 -8.66 2.48
N PHE A 124 5.36 -7.87 3.50
CA PHE A 124 6.31 -7.56 4.58
C PHE A 124 6.59 -8.77 5.48
N ARG A 125 5.63 -9.67 5.68
CA ARG A 125 5.85 -10.91 6.46
C ARG A 125 6.89 -11.86 5.84
N ARG A 126 7.27 -11.66 4.58
CA ARG A 126 8.34 -12.43 3.93
C ARG A 126 9.73 -11.98 4.34
N ASP A 127 9.85 -10.78 4.92
CA ASP A 127 11.12 -10.22 5.34
C ASP A 127 11.34 -10.48 6.84
N PRO A 128 12.26 -11.39 7.20
CA PRO A 128 12.51 -11.73 8.60
C PRO A 128 13.19 -10.61 9.38
N ARG A 129 13.67 -9.55 8.72
CA ARG A 129 14.31 -8.39 9.37
C ARG A 129 13.31 -7.46 10.06
N VAL A 130 12.02 -7.58 9.76
CA VAL A 130 10.99 -6.69 10.30
C VAL A 130 10.69 -7.06 11.75
N HIS A 131 10.94 -6.11 12.66
CA HIS A 131 10.50 -6.18 14.04
C HIS A 131 9.03 -5.73 14.14
N TRP A 132 8.14 -6.66 14.45
CA TRP A 132 6.71 -6.40 14.56
C TRP A 132 6.35 -5.97 15.97
N LEU A 133 5.78 -4.76 16.09
CA LEU A 133 5.26 -4.20 17.33
C LEU A 133 3.73 -4.30 17.36
N ASN A 134 3.16 -4.49 18.55
CA ASN A 134 1.70 -4.63 18.70
C ASN A 134 1.01 -3.26 18.59
N GLY A 135 0.23 -3.06 17.53
CA GLY A 135 -0.52 -1.85 17.26
C GLY A 135 -1.98 -1.87 17.70
N ALA A 136 -2.40 -2.87 18.49
CA ALA A 136 -3.73 -2.94 19.09
C ALA A 136 -4.05 -1.67 19.90
N ALA A 137 -5.33 -1.32 19.98
CA ALA A 137 -5.76 -0.07 20.59
C ALA A 137 -5.33 0.08 22.06
N ASP A 138 -5.39 -1.02 22.80
CA ASP A 138 -4.98 -1.13 24.21
C ASP A 138 -3.45 -1.07 24.40
N HIS A 139 -2.67 -1.51 23.41
CA HIS A 139 -1.20 -1.49 23.46
C HIS A 139 -0.56 -0.26 22.80
N ARG A 140 -1.35 0.57 22.12
CA ARG A 140 -0.85 1.68 21.30
C ARG A 140 0.04 2.67 22.07
N GLY A 141 -0.23 2.87 23.36
CA GLY A 141 0.56 3.77 24.21
C GLY A 141 2.01 3.32 24.40
N GLU A 142 2.27 2.01 24.27
CA GLU A 142 3.58 1.40 24.50
C GLU A 142 4.46 1.43 23.24
N LEU A 143 3.85 1.54 22.04
CA LEU A 143 4.52 1.50 20.74
C LEU A 143 5.75 2.42 20.63
N PRO A 144 5.71 3.72 21.02
CA PRO A 144 6.86 4.59 20.86
C PRO A 144 8.07 4.11 21.68
N ARG A 145 7.83 3.58 22.88
CA ARG A 145 8.88 3.09 23.77
C ARG A 145 9.49 1.79 23.24
N GLU A 146 8.67 0.87 22.75
CA GLU A 146 9.15 -0.37 22.14
C GLU A 146 9.96 -0.11 20.88
N ALA A 147 9.49 0.81 20.04
CA ALA A 147 10.22 1.25 18.85
C ALA A 147 11.57 1.89 19.21
N LEU A 148 11.59 2.77 20.21
CA LEU A 148 12.83 3.40 20.69
C LEU A 148 13.83 2.36 21.19
N SER A 149 13.38 1.37 21.97
CA SER A 149 14.23 0.31 22.49
C SER A 149 14.90 -0.53 21.38
N LEU A 150 14.22 -0.73 20.25
CA LEU A 150 14.80 -1.40 19.08
C LEU A 150 15.91 -0.56 18.42
N VAL A 151 15.68 0.75 18.29
CA VAL A 151 16.64 1.68 17.69
C VAL A 151 17.87 1.85 18.59
N GLU A 152 17.69 2.02 19.89
CA GLU A 152 18.78 2.18 20.86
C GLU A 152 19.73 0.98 20.84
N ARG A 153 19.19 -0.25 20.85
CA ARG A 153 20.01 -1.47 20.73
C ARG A 153 20.85 -1.50 19.46
N ALA A 154 20.31 -1.03 18.34
CA ALA A 154 21.01 -1.05 17.06
C ALA A 154 22.10 0.03 16.96
N VAL A 155 21.96 1.15 17.69
CA VAL A 155 22.94 2.25 17.68
C VAL A 155 24.05 2.05 18.71
N THR A 156 23.78 1.29 19.77
CA THR A 156 24.73 1.05 20.87
C THR A 156 25.52 -0.26 20.77
N ALA A 157 25.12 -1.17 19.87
CA ALA A 157 25.84 -2.39 19.52
C ALA A 157 26.91 -2.13 18.45
#